data_AF-A0A2E8SHV1-F1
#
_entry.id   AF-A0A2E8SHV1-F1
#
_cell.length_a   1.000
_cell.length_b   1.000
_cell.length_c   1.000
_cell.angle_alpha   90.00
_cell.angle_beta   90.00
_cell.angle_gamma   90.00
#
_symmetry.space_group_name_H-M   'P 1'
#
loop_
_entity.id
_entity.type
_entity.pdbx_description
1 polymer ?
#
loop_
_entity_poly.entity_id
_entity_poly.type
_entity_poly.pdbx_seq_one_letter_code
_entity_poly.pdbx_strand_id
1 'polypeptide(L)'
;MKFDKLLEETFHDFDANDHQSSSAETPLRTDAFDLSDDEKISRIENDVANILETLGMDMSDDSLKGTPKRVAKMFVQEIFGGLHPKRSPKLSTFDNKYKYGHMLVEKNITLYSTCEHHLLPIVGKAHVAYISNGTVIGLSKMNRIVDYFAKRPQVQERLTRQVVHMLQSALETKDVACVIDAKHLCVNS
;
A
#
# COMPACT_ATOMS: atom_id res chain seq x y z
N MET A 1 11.01 30.81 -27.15
CA MET A 1 11.00 31.91 -26.16
C MET A 1 9.68 32.07 -25.39
N LYS A 2 8.49 32.07 -26.02
CA LYS A 2 7.20 32.03 -25.26
C LYS A 2 6.77 30.61 -24.85
N PHE A 3 7.09 29.60 -25.66
CA PHE A 3 6.78 28.20 -25.35
C PHE A 3 7.69 27.61 -24.27
N ASP A 4 8.98 27.93 -24.27
CA ASP A 4 9.92 27.45 -23.26
C ASP A 4 9.59 27.98 -21.87
N LYS A 5 9.15 29.24 -21.80
CA LYS A 5 8.73 29.87 -20.55
C LYS A 5 7.41 29.30 -20.02
N LEU A 6 6.47 28.96 -20.92
CA LEU A 6 5.25 28.26 -20.55
C LEU A 6 5.56 26.86 -20.03
N LEU A 7 6.47 26.12 -20.66
CA LEU A 7 6.91 24.82 -20.18
C LEU A 7 7.60 24.93 -18.82
N GLU A 8 8.56 25.85 -18.64
CA GLU A 8 9.23 26.07 -17.35
C GLU A 8 8.27 26.48 -16.24
N GLU A 9 7.30 27.36 -16.51
CA GLU A 9 6.27 27.78 -15.53
C GLU A 9 5.31 26.59 -15.22
N THR A 10 4.97 25.76 -16.21
CA THR A 10 4.13 24.56 -15.98
C THR A 10 4.89 23.48 -15.20
N PHE A 11 6.19 23.28 -15.45
CA PHE A 11 7.02 22.35 -14.67
C PHE A 11 7.25 22.86 -13.24
N HIS A 12 7.44 24.17 -13.05
CA HIS A 12 7.61 24.74 -11.71
C HIS A 12 6.36 24.66 -10.84
N ASP A 13 5.16 24.83 -11.41
CA ASP A 13 3.90 24.70 -10.65
C ASP A 13 3.53 23.23 -10.35
N PHE A 14 3.98 22.27 -11.16
CA PHE A 14 3.83 20.84 -10.87
C PHE A 14 4.83 20.35 -9.80
N ASP A 15 6.04 20.91 -9.76
CA ASP A 15 7.11 20.48 -8.82
C ASP A 15 7.04 21.15 -7.44
N ALA A 16 6.34 22.28 -7.30
CA ALA A 16 6.35 23.04 -6.05
C ALA A 16 5.50 22.43 -4.91
N ASN A 17 4.57 21.51 -5.22
CA ASN A 17 3.65 20.93 -4.24
C ASN A 17 3.50 19.41 -4.27
N ASP A 18 4.21 18.68 -5.14
CA ASP A 18 3.98 17.24 -5.30
C ASP A 18 5.28 16.41 -5.17
N HIS A 19 5.30 15.57 -4.14
CA HIS A 19 5.99 14.28 -4.15
C HIS A 19 7.51 14.17 -4.34
N GLN A 20 8.28 14.78 -3.43
CA GLN A 20 9.56 14.18 -3.02
C GLN A 20 9.41 13.22 -1.83
N SER A 21 8.58 12.18 -2.00
CA SER A 21 8.62 10.98 -1.16
C SER A 21 9.45 9.92 -1.88
N SER A 22 10.75 10.20 -2.03
CA SER A 22 11.71 9.30 -2.69
C SER A 22 12.05 8.06 -1.86
N SER A 23 11.52 7.95 -0.64
CA SER A 23 11.77 6.82 0.27
C SER A 23 10.96 5.59 -0.14
N ALA A 24 11.66 4.45 -0.23
CA ALA A 24 11.00 3.15 -0.36
C ALA A 24 10.22 2.77 0.91
N GLU A 25 10.42 3.49 2.02
CA GLU A 25 9.78 3.23 3.30
C GLU A 25 8.53 4.11 3.49
N THR A 26 7.49 3.50 4.07
CA THR A 26 6.29 4.22 4.52
C THR A 26 6.65 5.09 5.72
N PRO A 27 6.29 6.39 5.75
CA PRO A 27 6.69 7.32 6.80
C PRO A 27 5.97 7.00 8.10
N LEU A 28 6.64 6.23 8.96
CA LEU A 28 6.16 5.88 10.29
C LEU A 28 6.88 6.70 11.35
N ARG A 29 6.16 7.09 12.41
CA ARG A 29 6.76 7.64 13.62
C ARG A 29 7.58 6.57 14.34
N THR A 30 8.56 7.01 15.13
CA THR A 30 9.41 6.10 15.95
C THR A 30 8.63 5.32 17.00
N ASP A 31 7.50 5.86 17.46
CA ASP A 31 6.60 5.30 18.47
C ASP A 31 5.32 4.69 17.88
N ALA A 32 5.29 4.42 16.56
CA ALA A 32 4.07 4.00 15.86
C ALA A 32 3.41 2.71 16.39
N PHE A 33 4.12 1.92 17.19
CA PHE A 33 3.66 0.62 17.71
C PHE A 33 3.62 0.56 19.25
N ASP A 34 3.73 1.70 19.94
CA ASP A 34 3.66 1.76 21.40
C ASP A 34 2.24 1.50 21.92
N LEU A 35 1.24 1.98 21.17
CA LEU A 35 -0.17 1.70 21.45
C LEU A 35 -0.58 0.33 20.89
N SER A 36 -1.32 -0.43 21.69
CA SER A 36 -2.00 -1.64 21.25
C SER A 36 -3.08 -1.34 20.21
N ASP A 37 -3.48 -2.37 19.45
CA ASP A 37 -4.54 -2.23 18.46
C ASP A 37 -5.87 -1.79 19.10
N ASP A 38 -6.20 -2.27 20.30
CA ASP A 38 -7.44 -1.90 21.01
C ASP A 38 -7.42 -0.43 21.48
N GLU A 39 -6.27 0.07 21.91
CA GLU A 39 -6.10 1.49 22.25
C GLU A 39 -6.22 2.38 21.01
N LYS A 40 -5.64 1.97 19.87
CA LYS A 40 -5.78 2.70 18.60
C LYS A 40 -7.24 2.72 18.14
N ILE A 41 -7.93 1.58 18.20
CA ILE A 41 -9.35 1.48 17.82
C ILE A 41 -10.20 2.40 18.69
N SER A 42 -9.99 2.38 20.01
CA SER A 42 -10.77 3.21 20.94
C SER A 42 -10.58 4.71 20.68
N ARG A 43 -9.35 5.15 20.37
CA ARG A 43 -9.06 6.56 20.04
C ARG A 43 -9.69 6.96 18.71
N ILE A 44 -9.45 6.18 17.65
CA ILE A 44 -9.97 6.46 16.30
C ILE A 44 -11.50 6.40 16.28
N GLU A 45 -12.13 5.52 17.05
CA GLU A 45 -13.59 5.45 17.18
C GLU A 45 -14.17 6.79 17.65
N ASN A 46 -13.57 7.40 18.69
CA ASN A 46 -13.99 8.72 19.16
C ASN A 46 -13.75 9.81 18.10
N ASP A 47 -12.61 9.78 17.42
CA ASP A 47 -12.28 10.77 16.38
C ASP A 47 -13.24 10.69 15.19
N VAL A 48 -13.60 9.48 14.74
CA VAL A 48 -14.58 9.28 13.66
C VAL A 48 -15.98 9.70 14.09
N ALA A 49 -16.38 9.44 15.34
CA ALA A 49 -17.65 9.94 15.86
C ALA A 49 -17.71 11.47 15.80
N ASN A 50 -16.65 12.15 16.27
CA ASN A 50 -16.54 13.61 16.21
C ASN A 50 -16.61 14.12 14.76
N ILE A 51 -15.95 13.46 13.80
CA ILE A 51 -16.04 13.81 12.38
C ILE A 51 -17.49 13.72 11.87
N LEU A 52 -18.18 12.62 12.15
CA LEU A 52 -19.56 12.41 11.67
C LEU A 52 -20.55 13.40 12.31
N GLU A 53 -20.43 13.67 13.61
CA GLU A 53 -21.24 14.68 14.29
C GLU A 53 -20.97 16.09 13.74
N THR A 54 -19.71 16.42 13.46
CA THR A 54 -19.32 17.70 12.86
C THR A 54 -19.91 17.88 11.46
N LEU A 55 -20.05 16.78 10.71
CA LEU A 55 -20.73 16.76 9.41
C LEU A 55 -22.27 16.86 9.54
N GLY A 56 -22.82 16.88 10.76
CA GLY A 56 -24.26 16.97 11.03
C GLY A 56 -25.00 15.64 10.94
N MET A 57 -24.30 14.51 11.04
CA MET A 57 -24.93 13.19 10.98
C MET A 57 -25.64 12.85 12.30
N ASP A 58 -26.79 12.18 12.23
CA ASP A 58 -27.54 11.73 13.41
C ASP A 58 -26.92 10.45 14.00
N MET A 59 -26.17 10.59 15.09
CA MET A 59 -25.51 9.46 15.77
C MET A 59 -26.47 8.58 16.58
N SER A 60 -27.76 8.94 16.69
CA SER A 60 -28.78 8.10 17.31
C SER A 60 -29.38 7.06 16.32
N ASP A 61 -29.18 7.26 15.02
CA ASP A 61 -29.59 6.34 13.96
C ASP A 61 -28.99 4.94 14.16
N ASP A 62 -29.82 3.91 14.01
CA ASP A 62 -29.44 2.53 14.32
C ASP A 62 -28.40 1.95 13.36
N SER A 63 -28.41 2.40 12.10
CA SER A 63 -27.44 2.03 11.08
C SER A 63 -26.10 2.74 11.29
N LEU A 64 -26.12 4.04 11.62
CA LEU A 64 -24.92 4.87 11.72
C LEU A 64 -24.19 4.77 13.05
N LYS A 65 -24.88 4.57 14.19
CA LYS A 65 -24.25 4.57 15.53
C LYS A 65 -23.06 3.62 15.68
N GLY A 66 -23.00 2.55 14.88
CA GLY A 66 -21.89 1.59 14.85
C GLY A 66 -20.75 1.93 13.88
N THR A 67 -20.92 2.94 13.02
CA THR A 67 -19.95 3.33 11.98
C THR A 67 -18.60 3.73 12.55
N PRO A 68 -18.50 4.56 13.61
CA PRO A 68 -17.19 4.97 14.14
C PRO A 68 -16.30 3.77 14.51
N LYS A 69 -16.88 2.79 15.20
CA LYS A 69 -16.21 1.54 15.56
C LYS A 69 -15.81 0.70 14.35
N ARG A 70 -16.68 0.61 13.34
CA ARG A 70 -16.38 -0.13 12.09
C ARG A 70 -15.22 0.51 11.34
N VAL A 71 -15.20 1.84 11.22
CA VAL A 71 -14.11 2.58 10.57
C VAL A 71 -12.80 2.41 11.35
N ALA A 72 -12.84 2.53 12.67
CA ALA A 72 -11.66 2.35 13.51
C ALA A 72 -11.05 0.94 13.37
N LYS A 73 -11.89 -0.10 13.40
CA LYS A 73 -11.46 -1.48 13.16
C LYS A 73 -10.89 -1.67 11.75
N MET A 74 -11.57 -1.14 10.73
CA MET A 74 -11.13 -1.20 9.35
C MET A 74 -9.72 -0.59 9.19
N PHE A 75 -9.46 0.59 9.76
CA PHE A 75 -8.14 1.22 9.71
C PHE A 75 -7.08 0.38 10.43
N VAL A 76 -7.31 -0.05 11.66
CA VAL A 76 -6.27 -0.70 12.49
C VAL A 76 -6.03 -2.16 12.11
N GLN A 77 -7.08 -2.90 11.79
CA GLN A 77 -7.02 -4.37 11.63
C GLN A 77 -7.05 -4.80 10.17
N GLU A 78 -7.58 -3.98 9.26
CA GLU A 78 -7.83 -4.38 7.88
C GLU A 78 -6.95 -3.59 6.90
N ILE A 79 -7.41 -2.42 6.44
CA ILE A 79 -6.85 -1.73 5.27
C ILE A 79 -5.48 -1.09 5.52
N PHE A 80 -5.10 -0.83 6.78
CA PHE A 80 -3.75 -0.39 7.14
C PHE A 80 -2.97 -1.42 7.96
N GLY A 81 -3.42 -2.67 7.96
CA GLY A 81 -2.74 -3.73 8.71
C GLY A 81 -1.31 -4.03 8.23
N GLY A 82 -1.00 -3.69 6.98
CA GLY A 82 0.33 -3.79 6.40
C GLY A 82 1.37 -2.86 7.02
N LEU A 83 0.95 -1.88 7.84
CA LEU A 83 1.87 -1.05 8.62
C LEU A 83 2.56 -1.85 9.72
N HIS A 84 1.88 -2.86 10.30
CA HIS A 84 2.42 -3.58 11.44
C HIS A 84 3.44 -4.66 10.99
N PRO A 85 4.73 -4.57 11.41
CA PRO A 85 5.75 -5.51 10.94
C PRO A 85 5.48 -6.98 11.28
N LYS A 86 4.80 -7.25 12.41
CA LYS A 86 4.42 -8.62 12.81
C LYS A 86 3.41 -9.27 11.86
N ARG A 87 2.71 -8.49 11.04
CA ARG A 87 1.76 -8.98 10.02
C ARG A 87 2.43 -9.26 8.67
N SER A 88 3.74 -9.06 8.57
CA SER A 88 4.52 -9.40 7.37
C SER A 88 4.43 -10.89 7.05
N PRO A 89 4.23 -11.27 5.77
CA PRO A 89 4.10 -12.67 5.40
C PRO A 89 5.41 -13.43 5.61
N LYS A 90 5.32 -14.62 6.19
CA LYS A 90 6.45 -15.56 6.22
C LYS A 90 6.86 -15.92 4.79
N LEU A 91 8.06 -15.50 4.42
CA LEU A 91 8.73 -15.86 3.19
C LEU A 91 9.10 -17.35 3.25
N SER A 92 8.83 -18.08 2.17
CA SER A 92 9.24 -19.47 2.04
C SER A 92 9.68 -19.69 0.60
N THR A 93 10.92 -20.11 0.45
CA THR A 93 11.53 -20.48 -0.83
C THR A 93 11.82 -21.97 -0.85
N PHE A 94 12.01 -22.51 -2.06
CA PHE A 94 12.39 -23.90 -2.28
C PHE A 94 13.44 -23.98 -3.39
N ASP A 95 14.25 -25.02 -3.35
CA ASP A 95 15.31 -25.25 -4.34
C ASP A 95 14.73 -25.38 -5.75
N ASN A 96 15.36 -24.70 -6.71
CA ASN A 96 15.01 -24.80 -8.13
C ASN A 96 15.52 -26.12 -8.73
N LYS A 97 14.92 -27.25 -8.33
CA LYS A 97 15.33 -28.59 -8.79
C LYS A 97 15.24 -28.78 -10.30
N TYR A 98 14.32 -28.07 -10.96
CA TYR A 98 14.15 -28.10 -12.41
C TYR A 98 15.19 -27.28 -13.16
N LYS A 99 16.06 -26.54 -12.45
CA LYS A 99 17.05 -25.61 -13.02
C LYS A 99 16.43 -24.67 -14.04
N TYR A 100 15.20 -24.24 -13.78
CA TYR A 100 14.48 -23.33 -14.66
C TYR A 100 15.11 -21.93 -14.56
N GLY A 101 15.87 -21.54 -15.59
CA GLY A 101 16.66 -20.31 -15.63
C GLY A 101 15.99 -19.15 -16.37
N HIS A 102 14.68 -19.20 -16.57
CA HIS A 102 13.91 -18.17 -17.25
C HIS A 102 12.96 -17.45 -16.29
N MET A 103 12.33 -16.40 -16.81
CA MET A 103 11.41 -15.57 -16.04
C MET A 103 10.18 -16.37 -15.60
N LEU A 104 9.84 -16.25 -14.32
CA LEU A 104 8.58 -16.68 -13.75
C LEU A 104 7.70 -15.46 -13.54
N VAL A 105 6.43 -15.56 -13.93
CA VAL A 105 5.48 -14.43 -13.87
C VAL A 105 4.21 -14.85 -13.14
N GLU A 106 3.87 -14.11 -12.09
CA GLU A 106 2.56 -14.12 -11.46
C GLU A 106 1.80 -12.86 -11.90
N LYS A 107 0.70 -13.04 -12.63
CA LYS A 107 -0.07 -11.94 -13.23
C LYS A 107 -1.44 -11.80 -12.59
N ASN A 108 -2.03 -10.60 -12.71
CA ASN A 108 -3.40 -10.31 -12.30
C ASN A 108 -3.66 -10.46 -10.79
N ILE A 109 -2.63 -10.25 -9.96
CA ILE A 109 -2.76 -10.20 -8.50
C ILE A 109 -3.71 -9.06 -8.18
N THR A 110 -4.84 -9.35 -7.54
CA THR A 110 -5.80 -8.31 -7.13
C THR A 110 -5.15 -7.39 -6.10
N LEU A 111 -5.24 -6.09 -6.36
CA LEU A 111 -4.65 -5.06 -5.50
C LEU A 111 -5.75 -4.09 -5.05
N TYR A 112 -5.93 -4.01 -3.74
CA TYR A 112 -6.70 -2.97 -3.07
C TYR A 112 -5.76 -2.24 -2.13
N SER A 113 -5.66 -0.93 -2.31
CA SER A 113 -4.86 -0.04 -1.47
C SER A 113 -5.63 1.26 -1.21
N THR A 114 -4.97 2.23 -0.61
CA THR A 114 -5.57 3.50 -0.20
C THR A 114 -4.57 4.61 -0.43
N CYS A 115 -4.94 5.62 -1.20
CA CYS A 115 -4.12 6.79 -1.47
C CYS A 115 -3.86 7.54 -0.17
N GLU A 116 -2.59 7.82 0.14
CA GLU A 116 -2.23 8.45 1.42
C GLU A 116 -2.71 9.89 1.57
N HIS A 117 -2.98 10.60 0.46
CA HIS A 117 -3.40 12.01 0.51
C HIS A 117 -4.85 12.22 0.89
N HIS A 118 -5.71 11.32 0.42
CA HIS A 118 -7.16 11.48 0.51
C HIS A 118 -7.83 10.34 1.27
N LEU A 119 -7.07 9.30 1.61
CA LEU A 119 -7.56 8.05 2.18
C LEU A 119 -8.66 7.39 1.32
N LEU A 120 -8.64 7.65 0.02
CA LEU A 120 -9.55 7.05 -0.96
C LEU A 120 -8.96 5.78 -1.59
N PRO A 121 -9.81 4.84 -2.06
CA PRO A 121 -9.32 3.57 -2.60
C PRO A 121 -8.42 3.72 -3.83
N ILE A 122 -7.41 2.86 -3.88
CA ILE A 122 -6.65 2.53 -5.08
C ILE A 122 -7.02 1.08 -5.44
N VAL A 123 -7.57 0.87 -6.63
CA VAL A 123 -8.05 -0.45 -7.07
C VAL A 123 -7.36 -0.83 -8.37
N GLY A 124 -6.71 -2.00 -8.39
CA GLY A 124 -5.91 -2.37 -9.53
C GLY A 124 -5.45 -3.82 -9.54
N LYS A 125 -4.42 -4.05 -10.37
CA LYS A 125 -3.73 -5.32 -10.54
C LYS A 125 -2.23 -5.12 -10.42
N ALA A 126 -1.58 -6.03 -9.72
CA ALA A 126 -0.14 -6.18 -9.74
C ALA A 126 0.28 -7.37 -10.60
N HIS A 127 1.40 -7.21 -11.27
CA HIS A 127 2.08 -8.24 -12.06
C HIS A 127 3.51 -8.30 -11.56
N VAL A 128 3.93 -9.47 -11.12
CA VAL A 128 5.24 -9.70 -10.52
C VAL A 128 5.98 -10.71 -11.37
N ALA A 129 7.23 -10.41 -11.69
CA ALA A 129 8.12 -11.30 -12.42
C ALA A 129 9.48 -11.38 -11.74
N TYR A 130 10.13 -12.54 -11.85
CA TYR A 130 11.53 -12.68 -11.42
C TYR A 130 12.27 -13.77 -12.20
N ILE A 131 13.60 -13.71 -12.18
CA ILE A 131 14.49 -14.79 -12.63
C ILE A 131 15.15 -15.39 -11.39
N SER A 132 14.98 -16.70 -11.21
CA SER A 132 15.52 -17.44 -10.05
C SER A 132 17.04 -17.47 -10.07
N ASN A 133 17.67 -17.22 -8.91
CA ASN A 133 19.10 -17.45 -8.67
C ASN A 133 19.35 -18.76 -7.89
N GLY A 134 18.54 -19.79 -8.15
CA GLY A 134 18.65 -21.11 -7.51
C GLY A 134 17.52 -21.43 -6.52
N THR A 135 16.77 -20.42 -6.08
CA THR A 135 15.55 -20.62 -5.28
C THR A 135 14.31 -20.07 -5.98
N VAL A 136 13.16 -20.66 -5.68
CA VAL A 136 11.85 -20.30 -6.21
C VAL A 136 10.95 -19.95 -5.03
N ILE A 137 10.18 -18.87 -5.15
CA ILE A 137 9.18 -18.47 -4.15
C ILE A 137 7.83 -19.08 -4.49
N GLY A 138 7.06 -19.50 -3.47
CA GLY A 138 5.70 -19.99 -3.67
C GLY A 138 4.80 -18.91 -4.27
N LEU A 139 4.01 -19.25 -5.30
CA LEU A 139 3.14 -18.30 -6.02
C LEU A 139 2.20 -17.52 -5.08
N SER A 140 1.66 -18.20 -4.06
CA SER A 140 0.80 -17.58 -3.05
C SER A 140 1.51 -16.54 -2.17
N LYS A 141 2.85 -16.58 -2.08
CA LYS A 141 3.64 -15.62 -1.31
C LYS A 141 3.80 -14.29 -2.04
N MET A 142 3.93 -14.31 -3.37
CA MET A 142 3.95 -13.07 -4.15
C MET A 142 2.66 -12.28 -3.96
N ASN A 143 1.51 -12.96 -4.01
CA ASN A 143 0.21 -12.37 -3.70
C ASN A 143 0.16 -11.76 -2.29
N ARG A 144 0.68 -12.47 -1.28
CA ARG A 144 0.71 -11.97 0.11
C ARG A 144 1.66 -10.80 0.33
N ILE A 145 2.79 -10.74 -0.39
CA ILE A 145 3.72 -9.61 -0.33
C ILE A 145 3.06 -8.36 -0.90
N VAL A 146 2.41 -8.49 -2.06
CA VAL A 146 1.63 -7.40 -2.66
C VAL A 146 0.53 -6.92 -1.70
N ASP A 147 -0.28 -7.83 -1.16
CA ASP A 147 -1.35 -7.50 -0.20
C ASP A 147 -0.82 -6.82 1.07
N TYR A 148 0.30 -7.31 1.61
CA TYR A 148 0.93 -6.73 2.79
C TYR A 148 1.33 -5.27 2.59
N PHE A 149 1.96 -4.92 1.46
CA PHE A 149 2.31 -3.52 1.20
C PHE A 149 1.11 -2.69 0.74
N ALA A 150 0.15 -3.29 0.02
CA ALA A 150 -1.05 -2.59 -0.43
C ALA A 150 -1.94 -2.16 0.75
N LYS A 151 -1.91 -2.88 1.88
CA LYS A 151 -2.60 -2.55 3.13
C LYS A 151 -1.90 -1.46 3.95
N ARG A 152 -1.60 -0.33 3.32
CA ARG A 152 -1.03 0.89 3.92
C ARG A 152 -1.66 2.10 3.22
N PRO A 153 -1.63 3.30 3.83
CA PRO A 153 -1.69 4.52 3.05
C PRO A 153 -0.50 4.52 2.08
N GLN A 154 -0.75 4.70 0.78
CA GLN A 154 0.25 4.50 -0.27
C GLN A 154 0.31 5.61 -1.31
N VAL A 155 1.52 5.67 -1.88
CA VAL A 155 1.86 6.20 -3.20
C VAL A 155 2.20 4.99 -4.07
N GLN A 156 1.70 4.92 -5.30
CA GLN A 156 1.79 3.72 -6.14
C GLN A 156 3.26 3.35 -6.43
N GLU A 157 4.09 4.35 -6.70
CA GLU A 157 5.52 4.24 -6.96
C GLU A 157 6.26 3.59 -5.78
N ARG A 158 5.93 4.02 -4.55
CA ARG A 158 6.51 3.44 -3.33
C ARG A 158 6.06 2.01 -3.13
N LEU A 159 4.76 1.74 -3.31
CA LEU A 159 4.21 0.38 -3.23
C LEU A 159 4.92 -0.58 -4.21
N THR A 160 5.13 -0.18 -5.46
CA THR A 160 5.86 -0.97 -6.45
C THR A 160 7.29 -1.28 -6.00
N ARG A 161 8.02 -0.26 -5.51
CA ARG A 161 9.40 -0.43 -5.03
C ARG A 161 9.49 -1.35 -3.81
N GLN A 162 8.56 -1.23 -2.87
CA GLN A 162 8.48 -2.09 -1.68
C GLN A 162 8.31 -3.57 -2.05
N VAL A 163 7.40 -3.87 -2.97
CA VAL A 163 7.18 -5.24 -3.47
C VAL A 163 8.45 -5.79 -4.11
N VAL A 164 9.10 -5.01 -4.98
CA VAL A 164 10.36 -5.41 -5.64
C VAL A 164 11.45 -5.69 -4.62
N HIS A 165 11.72 -4.77 -3.69
CA HIS A 165 12.80 -4.93 -2.71
C HIS A 165 12.59 -6.14 -1.80
N MET A 166 11.35 -6.39 -1.35
CA MET A 166 11.06 -7.55 -0.49
C MET A 166 11.28 -8.86 -1.25
N LEU A 167 10.89 -8.93 -2.52
CA LEU A 167 11.13 -10.10 -3.36
C LEU A 167 12.60 -10.30 -3.68
N GLN A 168 13.34 -9.24 -3.99
CA GLN A 168 14.78 -9.31 -4.22
C GLN A 168 15.50 -9.88 -2.98
N SER A 169 15.09 -9.42 -1.79
CA SER A 169 15.61 -9.91 -0.52
C SER A 169 15.23 -11.37 -0.27
N ALA A 170 13.98 -11.76 -0.57
CA ALA A 170 13.48 -13.12 -0.37
C ALA A 170 14.12 -14.16 -1.31
N LEU A 171 14.44 -13.75 -2.54
CA LEU A 171 14.95 -14.61 -3.61
C LEU A 171 16.46 -14.51 -3.83
N GLU A 172 17.13 -13.60 -3.13
CA GLU A 172 18.57 -13.31 -3.26
C GLU A 172 18.98 -13.04 -4.71
N THR A 173 18.17 -12.26 -5.42
CA THR A 173 18.40 -11.87 -6.81
C THR A 173 17.99 -10.42 -7.04
N LYS A 174 18.67 -9.74 -7.96
CA LYS A 174 18.27 -8.39 -8.42
C LYS A 174 17.21 -8.46 -9.52
N ASP A 175 17.04 -9.62 -10.14
CA ASP A 175 16.20 -9.82 -11.32
C ASP A 175 14.73 -10.00 -10.92
N VAL A 176 14.13 -8.92 -10.44
CA VAL A 176 12.72 -8.83 -10.05
C VAL A 176 12.10 -7.61 -10.70
N ALA A 177 10.89 -7.75 -11.24
CA ALA A 177 10.09 -6.67 -11.76
C ALA A 177 8.68 -6.70 -11.16
N CYS A 178 8.11 -5.52 -10.92
CA CYS A 178 6.72 -5.37 -10.55
C CYS A 178 6.09 -4.25 -11.39
N VAL A 179 4.92 -4.52 -11.95
CA VAL A 179 4.08 -3.53 -12.61
C VAL A 179 2.76 -3.47 -11.86
N ILE A 180 2.32 -2.27 -11.52
CA ILE A 180 1.01 -2.02 -10.91
C ILE A 180 0.22 -1.16 -11.88
N ASP A 181 -0.93 -1.66 -12.31
CA ASP A 181 -1.94 -0.92 -13.08
C ASP A 181 -3.15 -0.72 -12.17
N ALA A 182 -3.46 0.53 -11.83
CA ALA A 182 -4.46 0.85 -10.83
C ALA A 182 -5.22 2.14 -11.14
N LYS A 183 -6.49 2.17 -10.73
CA LYS A 183 -7.33 3.36 -10.72
C LYS A 183 -7.28 3.99 -9.33
N HIS A 184 -7.06 5.29 -9.32
CA HIS A 184 -7.06 6.12 -8.10
C HIS A 184 -8.39 6.84 -8.00
N LEU A 185 -9.17 6.55 -6.96
CA LEU A 185 -10.49 7.18 -6.79
C LEU A 185 -10.40 8.65 -6.37
N CYS A 186 -9.22 9.11 -5.92
CA CYS A 186 -8.95 10.53 -5.65
C CYS A 186 -8.77 11.39 -6.91
N VAL A 187 -8.55 10.78 -8.08
CA VAL A 187 -8.39 11.48 -9.37
C VAL A 187 -9.60 11.24 -10.28
N ASN A 188 -10.26 10.08 -10.13
CA ASN A 188 -11.40 9.67 -10.96
C ASN A 188 -12.77 10.08 -10.40
N SER A 189 -12.80 10.98 -9.41
CA SER A 189 -14.02 11.54 -8.81
C SER A 189 -14.61 12.67 -9.63
#